data_AF-A0A4R2U6Q2-F1
#
_entry.id   AF-A0A4R2U6Q2-F1
#
_cell.length_a   1.000
_cell.length_b   1.000
_cell.length_c   1.000
_cell.angle_alpha   90.00
_cell.angle_beta   90.00
_cell.angle_gamma   90.00
#
_symmetry.space_group_name_H-M   'P 1'
#
loop_
_entity.id
_entity.type
_entity.pdbx_description
1 polymer ?
#
loop_
_entity_poly.entity_id
_entity_poly.type
_entity_poly.pdbx_seq_one_letter_code
_entity_poly.pdbx_strand_id
1 'polypeptide(L)'
;MKKYFYFFLAVLLVVSITFNLSLNTKLNVANNKITEINENTALIVERNIRQSIVNTKELIDTNSKEALFGLQRTVEDLAVSLMQWYQLNQTEELTSSTTIQKGLNGIEAIRSTIIHHLNRQYIVNGDQLQVEDIEMLERFNENMNRLLLVYHNI
;
A
#
# COMPACT_ATOMS: atom_id res chain seq x y z
N MET A 1 4.07 -33.10 -52.75
CA MET A 1 4.81 -32.28 -51.75
C MET A 1 4.12 -30.96 -51.41
N LYS A 2 3.79 -30.09 -52.37
CA LYS A 2 3.15 -28.77 -52.08
C LYS A 2 1.85 -28.84 -51.25
N LYS A 3 0.93 -29.79 -51.55
CA LYS A 3 -0.32 -29.97 -50.77
C LYS A 3 -0.10 -30.30 -49.30
N TYR A 4 0.86 -31.18 -48.99
CA TYR A 4 1.20 -31.53 -47.60
C TYR A 4 1.88 -30.38 -46.86
N PHE A 5 2.68 -29.58 -47.57
CA PHE A 5 3.29 -28.37 -47.02
C PHE A 5 2.23 -27.34 -46.63
N TYR A 6 1.26 -27.03 -47.49
CA TYR A 6 0.17 -26.10 -47.16
C TYR A 6 -0.73 -26.63 -46.03
N PHE A 7 -0.99 -27.94 -45.99
CA PHE A 7 -1.74 -28.54 -44.89
C PHE A 7 -1.01 -28.42 -43.55
N PHE A 8 0.30 -28.73 -43.54
CA PHE A 8 1.14 -28.56 -42.35
C PHE A 8 1.17 -27.10 -41.88
N LEU A 9 1.32 -26.15 -42.81
CA LEU A 9 1.30 -24.71 -42.52
C LEU A 9 -0.04 -24.26 -41.92
N ALA A 10 -1.16 -24.75 -42.47
CA ALA A 10 -2.49 -24.46 -41.95
C ALA A 10 -2.68 -25.01 -40.52
N VAL A 11 -2.23 -26.24 -40.24
CA VAL A 11 -2.28 -26.82 -38.90
C VAL A 11 -1.45 -26.00 -37.91
N LEU A 12 -0.23 -25.61 -38.29
CA LEU A 12 0.66 -24.80 -37.45
C LEU A 12 0.04 -23.43 -37.12
N LEU A 13 -0.63 -22.83 -38.11
CA LEU A 13 -1.30 -21.54 -37.97
C LEU A 13 -2.52 -21.64 -37.04
N VAL A 14 -3.32 -22.70 -37.16
CA VAL A 14 -4.44 -22.98 -36.24
C VAL A 14 -3.95 -23.21 -34.81
N VAL A 15 -2.87 -23.98 -34.63
CA VAL A 15 -2.26 -24.21 -33.32
C VAL A 15 -1.74 -22.90 -32.72
N SER A 16 -1.06 -22.08 -33.51
CA SER A 16 -0.53 -20.79 -33.07
C SER A 16 -1.64 -19.81 -32.66
N ILE A 17 -2.70 -19.69 -33.45
CA ILE A 17 -3.85 -18.84 -33.12
C ILE A 17 -4.54 -19.32 -31.85
N THR A 18 -4.78 -20.63 -31.73
CA THR A 18 -5.44 -21.20 -30.54
C THR A 18 -4.61 -20.98 -29.28
N PHE A 19 -3.29 -21.16 -29.38
CA PHE A 19 -2.37 -20.90 -28.27
C PHE A 19 -2.35 -19.42 -27.88
N ASN A 20 -2.26 -18.51 -28.85
CA ASN A 20 -2.33 -17.06 -28.60
C ASN A 20 -3.65 -16.62 -27.97
N LEU A 21 -4.78 -17.15 -28.45
CA LEU A 21 -6.10 -16.88 -27.87
C LEU A 21 -6.19 -17.38 -26.41
N SER A 22 -5.63 -18.56 -26.14
CA SER A 22 -5.58 -19.10 -24.78
C SER A 22 -4.74 -18.22 -23.85
N LEU A 23 -3.56 -17.79 -24.30
CA LEU A 23 -2.69 -16.87 -23.56
C LEU A 23 -3.37 -15.52 -23.32
N ASN A 24 -3.98 -14.93 -24.35
CA ASN A 24 -4.68 -13.66 -24.25
C ASN A 24 -5.84 -13.73 -23.24
N THR A 25 -6.59 -14.82 -23.23
CA THR A 25 -7.67 -15.04 -22.25
C THR A 25 -7.12 -15.11 -20.83
N LYS A 26 -6.03 -15.86 -20.61
CA LYS A 26 -5.38 -15.94 -19.29
C LYS A 26 -4.83 -14.60 -18.84
N LEU A 27 -4.26 -13.82 -19.76
CA LEU A 27 -3.71 -12.50 -19.49
C LEU A 27 -4.81 -11.51 -19.11
N ASN A 28 -5.95 -11.52 -19.82
CA ASN A 28 -7.10 -10.69 -19.47
C ASN A 28 -7.68 -11.04 -18.09
N VAL A 29 -7.78 -12.34 -17.76
CA VAL A 29 -8.24 -12.77 -16.43
C VAL A 29 -7.26 -12.32 -15.34
N ALA A 30 -5.95 -12.43 -15.59
CA ALA A 30 -4.94 -11.96 -14.65
C ALA A 30 -5.00 -10.44 -14.44
N ASN A 31 -5.13 -9.68 -15.53
CA ASN A 31 -5.25 -8.22 -15.47
C ASN A 31 -6.49 -7.78 -14.70
N ASN A 32 -7.66 -8.39 -14.95
CA ASN A 32 -8.88 -8.07 -14.22
C ASN A 32 -8.73 -8.33 -12.71
N LYS A 33 -8.06 -9.44 -12.33
CA LYS A 33 -7.76 -9.72 -10.93
C LYS A 33 -6.79 -8.71 -10.33
N ILE A 34 -5.77 -8.27 -11.08
CA ILE A 34 -4.84 -7.23 -10.62
C ILE A 34 -5.58 -5.92 -10.38
N THR A 35 -6.49 -5.53 -11.28
CA THR A 35 -7.33 -4.33 -11.11
C THR A 35 -8.19 -4.43 -9.85
N GLU A 36 -8.89 -5.54 -9.64
CA GLU A 36 -9.72 -5.76 -8.45
C GLU A 36 -8.89 -5.74 -7.15
N ILE A 37 -7.71 -6.37 -7.15
CA ILE A 37 -6.80 -6.35 -6.00
C ILE A 37 -6.31 -4.92 -5.77
N ASN A 38 -5.94 -4.18 -6.82
CA ASN A 38 -5.46 -2.80 -6.70
C ASN A 38 -6.51 -1.87 -6.08
N GLU A 39 -7.76 -1.96 -6.54
CA GLU A 39 -8.90 -1.21 -5.99
C GLU A 39 -9.11 -1.54 -4.50
N ASN A 40 -9.09 -2.83 -4.14
CA ASN A 40 -9.23 -3.25 -2.75
C ASN A 40 -8.05 -2.79 -1.88
N THR A 41 -6.81 -2.90 -2.35
CA THR A 41 -5.64 -2.43 -1.63
C THR A 41 -5.68 -0.91 -1.46
N ALA A 42 -6.14 -0.18 -2.47
CA ALA A 42 -6.32 1.26 -2.39
C ALA A 42 -7.30 1.68 -1.30
N LEU A 43 -8.46 1.02 -1.22
CA LEU A 43 -9.44 1.23 -0.15
C LEU A 43 -8.86 0.91 1.23
N ILE A 44 -8.03 -0.14 1.34
CA ILE A 44 -7.37 -0.50 2.60
C ILE A 44 -6.37 0.59 3.02
N VAL A 45 -5.55 1.10 2.09
CA VAL A 45 -4.61 2.20 2.35
C VAL A 45 -5.38 3.42 2.85
N GLU A 46 -6.44 3.83 2.16
CA GLU A 46 -7.26 4.97 2.57
C GLU A 46 -7.87 4.78 3.96
N ARG A 47 -8.44 3.59 4.23
CA ARG A 47 -9.01 3.25 5.53
C ARG A 47 -7.95 3.35 6.63
N ASN A 48 -6.76 2.81 6.39
CA ASN A 48 -5.69 2.82 7.38
C ASN A 48 -5.18 4.24 7.65
N ILE A 49 -5.08 5.11 6.62
CA ILE A 49 -4.76 6.53 6.80
C ILE A 49 -5.80 7.21 7.70
N ARG A 50 -7.10 7.04 7.39
CA ARG A 50 -8.19 7.62 8.19
C ARG A 50 -8.18 7.11 9.63
N GLN A 51 -7.90 5.84 9.82
CA GLN A 51 -7.91 5.24 11.15
C GLN A 51 -6.68 5.64 11.97
N SER A 52 -5.52 5.81 11.35
CA SER A 52 -4.35 6.41 11.98
C SER A 52 -4.64 7.86 12.43
N ILE A 53 -5.31 8.67 11.60
CA ILE A 53 -5.74 10.03 11.98
C ILE A 53 -6.63 10.01 13.23
N VAL A 54 -7.63 9.11 13.26
CA VAL A 54 -8.55 8.98 14.40
C VAL A 54 -7.80 8.57 15.67
N ASN A 55 -7.00 7.51 15.60
CA ASN A 55 -6.26 7.01 16.76
C ASN A 55 -5.22 8.01 17.26
N THR A 56 -4.60 8.79 16.36
CA THR A 56 -3.70 9.87 16.76
C THR A 56 -4.43 10.96 17.53
N LYS A 57 -5.59 11.42 17.05
CA LYS A 57 -6.38 12.42 17.78
C LYS A 57 -6.85 11.88 19.12
N GLU A 58 -7.38 10.66 19.15
CA GLU A 58 -7.82 10.03 20.38
C GLU A 58 -6.67 9.88 21.39
N LEU A 59 -5.47 9.50 20.91
CA LEU A 59 -4.28 9.41 21.75
C LEU A 59 -3.88 10.78 22.33
N ILE A 60 -3.89 11.85 21.52
CA ILE A 60 -3.60 13.20 22.01
C ILE A 60 -4.65 13.67 23.03
N ASP A 61 -5.93 13.45 22.73
CA ASP A 61 -7.05 13.99 23.53
C ASP A 61 -7.22 13.23 24.85
N THR A 62 -7.02 11.91 24.84
CA THR A 62 -7.34 11.03 25.97
C THR A 62 -6.10 10.47 26.67
N ASN A 63 -4.92 10.58 26.05
CA ASN A 63 -3.68 9.96 26.54
C ASN A 63 -3.84 8.44 26.81
N SER A 64 -4.76 7.78 26.10
CA SER A 64 -5.15 6.39 26.31
C SER A 64 -4.15 5.42 25.70
N LYS A 65 -3.84 4.36 26.45
CA LYS A 65 -3.02 3.24 25.99
C LYS A 65 -3.69 2.45 24.87
N GLU A 66 -5.02 2.34 24.90
CA GLU A 66 -5.83 1.72 23.85
C GLU A 66 -5.68 2.49 22.53
N ALA A 67 -5.74 3.82 22.58
CA ALA A 67 -5.52 4.67 21.41
C ALA A 67 -4.09 4.53 20.85
N LEU A 68 -3.08 4.40 21.72
CA LEU A 68 -1.71 4.11 21.32
C LEU A 68 -1.59 2.75 20.60
N PHE A 69 -2.18 1.69 21.15
CA PHE A 69 -2.19 0.38 20.50
C PHE A 69 -2.95 0.40 19.17
N GLY A 70 -4.08 1.09 19.12
CA GLY A 70 -4.83 1.32 17.89
C GLY A 70 -3.97 2.01 16.83
N LEU A 71 -3.26 3.07 17.22
CA LEU A 71 -2.36 3.80 16.35
C LEU A 71 -1.24 2.91 15.81
N GLN A 72 -0.54 2.19 16.69
CA GLN A 72 0.53 1.25 16.31
C GLN A 72 0.06 0.23 15.27
N ARG A 73 -1.09 -0.39 15.52
CA ARG A 73 -1.68 -1.37 14.60
C ARG A 73 -2.02 -0.76 13.25
N THR A 74 -2.70 0.39 13.25
CA THR A 74 -3.11 1.03 11.99
C THR A 74 -1.93 1.50 11.14
N VAL A 75 -0.85 1.97 11.78
CA VAL A 75 0.37 2.38 11.08
C VAL A 75 1.13 1.18 10.52
N GLU A 76 1.12 0.06 11.24
CA GLU A 76 1.66 -1.21 10.72
C GLU A 76 0.87 -1.72 9.52
N ASP A 77 -0.46 -1.74 9.63
CA ASP A 77 -1.36 -2.12 8.53
C ASP A 77 -1.20 -1.16 7.33
N LEU A 78 -0.99 0.14 7.56
CA LEU A 78 -0.71 1.14 6.53
C LEU A 78 0.59 0.83 5.78
N ALA A 79 1.66 0.52 6.50
CA ALA A 79 2.95 0.20 5.88
C ALA A 79 2.85 -1.05 4.97
N VAL A 80 2.18 -2.11 5.47
CA VAL A 80 1.96 -3.35 4.70
C VAL A 80 1.10 -3.09 3.47
N SER A 81 -0.02 -2.40 3.63
CA SER A 81 -0.95 -2.13 2.51
C SER A 81 -0.33 -1.21 1.46
N LEU A 82 0.44 -0.20 1.87
CA LEU A 82 1.14 0.67 0.91
C LEU A 82 2.24 -0.10 0.17
N MET A 83 2.96 -0.99 0.84
CA MET A 83 3.95 -1.87 0.19
C MET A 83 3.29 -2.78 -0.84
N GLN A 84 2.14 -3.40 -0.50
CA GLN A 84 1.38 -4.22 -1.44
C GLN A 84 0.89 -3.40 -2.63
N TRP A 85 0.35 -2.21 -2.39
CA TRP A 85 -0.07 -1.30 -3.46
C TRP A 85 1.10 -0.97 -4.38
N TYR A 86 2.27 -0.66 -3.81
CA TYR A 86 3.47 -0.40 -4.60
C TYR A 86 3.89 -1.59 -5.45
N GLN A 87 3.89 -2.80 -4.89
CA GLN A 87 4.25 -4.02 -5.62
C GLN A 87 3.31 -4.30 -6.80
N LEU A 88 2.00 -4.04 -6.62
CA LEU A 88 1.00 -4.23 -7.67
C LEU A 88 1.10 -3.20 -8.80
N ASN A 89 1.55 -1.99 -8.48
CA ASN A 89 1.67 -0.88 -9.43
C ASN A 89 3.10 -0.70 -9.96
N GLN A 90 4.04 -1.58 -9.63
CA GLN A 90 5.37 -1.58 -10.22
C GLN A 90 5.31 -2.03 -11.69
N THR A 91 5.62 -1.12 -12.60
CA THR A 91 5.94 -1.40 -14.01
C THR A 91 7.44 -1.21 -14.25
N GLU A 92 7.99 -1.73 -15.36
CA GLU A 92 9.40 -1.50 -15.74
C GLU A 92 9.78 0.00 -15.74
N GLU A 93 8.86 0.89 -16.11
CA GLU A 93 9.04 2.36 -15.99
C GLU A 93 8.99 2.84 -14.53
N LEU A 94 8.02 2.39 -13.73
CA LEU A 94 7.84 2.79 -12.33
C LEU A 94 8.94 2.27 -11.39
N THR A 95 9.65 1.21 -11.78
CA THR A 95 10.78 0.64 -11.01
C THR A 95 11.91 1.64 -10.81
N SER A 96 12.01 2.65 -11.68
CA SER A 96 13.02 3.71 -11.62
C SER A 96 12.57 4.98 -10.86
N SER A 97 11.32 5.03 -10.39
CA SER A 97 10.76 6.19 -9.69
C SER A 97 11.24 6.25 -8.23
N THR A 98 12.27 7.07 -7.98
CA THR A 98 12.79 7.33 -6.62
C THR A 98 11.74 7.93 -5.68
N THR A 99 10.68 8.53 -6.20
CA THR A 99 9.65 9.23 -5.42
C THR A 99 8.79 8.25 -4.61
N ILE A 100 8.34 7.16 -5.20
CA ILE A 100 7.48 6.19 -4.50
C ILE A 100 8.29 5.44 -3.44
N GLN A 101 9.53 5.08 -3.77
CA GLN A 101 10.44 4.44 -2.82
C GLN A 101 10.77 5.36 -1.63
N LYS A 102 10.92 6.67 -1.85
CA LYS A 102 11.04 7.66 -0.76
C LYS A 102 9.78 7.72 0.11
N GLY A 103 8.59 7.64 -0.49
CA GLY A 103 7.32 7.58 0.24
C GLY A 103 7.22 6.36 1.16
N LEU A 104 7.54 5.17 0.65
CA LEU A 104 7.58 3.94 1.43
C LEU A 104 8.57 4.01 2.59
N ASN A 105 9.80 4.47 2.32
CA ASN A 105 10.80 4.65 3.37
C ASN A 105 10.33 5.65 4.44
N GLY A 106 9.59 6.68 4.04
CA GLY A 106 8.97 7.63 4.97
C GLY A 106 7.93 6.99 5.88
N ILE A 107 7.04 6.15 5.33
CA ILE A 107 6.04 5.42 6.14
C ILE A 107 6.72 4.40 7.06
N GLU A 108 7.75 3.69 6.60
CA GLU A 108 8.49 2.76 7.46
C GLU A 108 9.23 3.47 8.60
N ALA A 109 9.81 4.64 8.32
CA ALA A 109 10.42 5.46 9.36
C ALA A 109 9.38 5.92 10.39
N ILE A 110 8.20 6.33 9.96
CA ILE A 110 7.08 6.71 10.83
C ILE A 110 6.62 5.51 11.66
N ARG A 111 6.44 4.34 11.03
CA ARG A 111 6.08 3.08 11.69
C ARG A 111 7.08 2.76 12.80
N SER A 112 8.37 2.80 12.48
CA SER A 112 9.44 2.56 13.46
C SER A 112 9.39 3.55 14.62
N THR A 113 9.19 4.84 14.33
CA THR A 113 9.09 5.88 15.37
C THR A 113 7.88 5.67 16.27
N ILE A 114 6.69 5.41 15.73
CA ILE A 114 5.46 5.20 16.52
C ILE A 114 5.54 3.90 17.34
N ILE A 115 5.99 2.80 16.73
CA ILE A 115 6.02 1.48 17.40
C ILE A 115 7.12 1.40 18.45
N HIS A 116 8.31 1.94 18.17
CA HIS A 116 9.46 1.75 19.03
C HIS A 116 9.78 2.97 19.89
N HIS A 117 9.76 4.17 19.31
CA HIS A 117 10.16 5.36 20.04
C HIS A 117 9.02 5.88 20.92
N LEU A 118 7.87 6.19 20.34
CA LEU A 118 6.71 6.71 21.07
C LEU A 118 6.25 5.73 22.14
N ASN A 119 6.13 4.44 21.82
CA ASN A 119 5.76 3.42 22.80
C ASN A 119 6.73 3.35 23.98
N ARG A 120 8.04 3.42 23.70
CA ARG A 120 9.05 3.40 24.75
C ARG A 120 8.97 4.64 25.62
N GLN A 121 8.84 5.82 25.02
CA GLN A 121 8.71 7.07 25.76
C GLN A 121 7.46 7.07 26.63
N TYR A 122 6.32 6.66 26.06
CA TYR A 122 5.06 6.54 26.78
C TYR A 122 5.18 5.65 28.02
N ILE A 123 5.83 4.47 27.91
CA ILE A 123 6.07 3.56 29.05
C ILE A 123 7.03 4.18 30.07
N VAL A 124 8.14 4.77 29.62
CA VAL A 124 9.16 5.37 30.50
C VAL A 124 8.60 6.57 31.27
N ASN A 125 7.68 7.32 30.67
CA ASN A 125 7.05 8.50 31.24
C ASN A 125 5.77 8.18 32.02
N GLY A 126 5.56 6.91 32.40
CA GLY A 126 4.46 6.51 33.28
C GLY A 126 3.11 6.46 32.59
N ASP A 127 3.07 5.93 31.36
CA ASP A 127 1.90 5.87 30.49
C ASP A 127 1.34 7.28 30.19
N GLN A 128 2.24 8.24 29.92
CA GLN A 128 1.89 9.61 29.55
C GLN A 128 2.71 10.14 28.37
N LEU A 129 2.02 10.83 27.45
CA LEU A 129 2.66 11.61 26.39
C LEU A 129 3.35 12.86 26.96
N GLN A 130 4.54 13.16 26.47
CA GLN A 130 5.21 14.44 26.67
C GLN A 130 4.80 15.45 25.59
N VAL A 131 5.17 16.72 25.77
CA VAL A 131 4.89 17.79 24.81
C VAL A 131 5.48 17.46 23.43
N GLU A 132 6.69 16.92 23.41
CA GLU A 132 7.39 16.55 22.17
C GLU A 132 6.71 15.36 21.47
N ASP A 133 6.11 14.43 22.22
CA ASP A 133 5.34 13.32 21.68
C ASP A 133 4.05 13.84 21.01
N ILE A 134 3.38 14.81 21.65
CA ILE A 134 2.18 15.45 21.10
C ILE A 134 2.52 16.21 19.82
N GLU A 135 3.58 17.03 19.80
CA GLU A 135 4.01 17.74 18.58
C GLU A 135 4.35 16.78 17.43
N MET A 136 4.98 15.65 17.73
CA MET A 136 5.27 14.62 16.74
C MET A 136 3.98 14.01 16.18
N LEU A 137 3.02 13.68 17.05
CA LEU A 137 1.73 13.11 16.69
C LEU A 137 0.90 14.09 15.85
N GLU A 138 0.91 15.39 16.18
CA GLU A 138 0.26 16.43 15.38
C GLU A 138 0.84 16.52 13.96
N ARG A 139 2.17 16.51 13.83
CA ARG A 139 2.83 16.49 12.52
C ARG A 139 2.53 15.22 11.73
N PHE A 140 2.50 14.07 12.40
CA PHE A 140 2.10 12.81 11.78
C PHE A 140 0.67 12.91 11.24
N ASN A 141 -0.26 13.43 12.05
CA ASN A 141 -1.64 13.64 11.66
C ASN A 141 -1.76 14.58 10.44
N GLU A 142 -1.02 15.69 10.43
CA GLU A 142 -0.99 16.61 9.29
C GLU A 142 -0.50 15.92 8.01
N ASN A 143 0.56 15.12 8.10
CA ASN A 143 1.08 14.36 6.97
C ASN A 143 0.10 13.30 6.47
N MET A 144 -0.62 12.63 7.36
CA MET A 144 -1.68 11.67 6.98
C MET A 144 -2.84 12.38 6.28
N ASN A 145 -3.25 13.57 6.74
CA ASN A 145 -4.27 14.36 6.06
C ASN A 145 -3.81 14.79 4.65
N ARG A 146 -2.55 15.21 4.49
CA ARG A 146 -1.98 15.52 3.17
C ARG A 146 -1.95 14.29 2.26
N LEU A 147 -1.57 13.13 2.79
CA LEU A 147 -1.56 11.87 2.03
C LEU A 147 -2.98 11.48 1.59
N LEU A 148 -3.97 11.63 2.47
CA LEU A 148 -5.37 11.40 2.14
C LEU A 148 -5.86 12.31 1.01
N LEU A 149 -5.48 13.59 1.02
CA LEU A 149 -5.83 14.55 -0.03
C LEU A 149 -5.19 14.17 -1.38
N VAL A 150 -3.95 13.68 -1.38
CA VAL A 150 -3.32 13.17 -2.61
C VAL A 150 -4.09 11.95 -3.11
N TYR A 151 -4.45 11.04 -2.22
CA TYR A 151 -5.17 9.81 -2.58
C TYR A 151 -6.58 10.06 -3.13
N HIS A 152 -7.27 11.10 -2.65
CA HIS A 152 -8.62 11.45 -3.09
C HIS A 152 -8.65 12.26 -4.40
N ASN A 153 -7.50 12.81 -4.82
CA ASN A 153 -7.37 13.61 -6.05
C ASN A 153 -6.69 12.84 -7.20
N ILE A 154 -6.37 11.55 -7.01
CA ILE A 154 -5.93 10.60 -8.04
C ILE A 154 -7.13 9.78 -8.49
#